data_AF-A0A2W4TPI9-F1
#
_entry.id   AF-A0A2W4TPI9-F1
#
_cell.length_a   1.000
_cell.length_b   1.000
_cell.length_c   1.000
_cell.angle_alpha   90.00
_cell.angle_beta   90.00
_cell.angle_gamma   90.00
#
_symmetry.space_group_name_H-M   'P 1'
#
loop_
_entity.id
_entity.type
_entity.pdbx_description
1 polymer ?
#
loop_
_entity_poly.entity_id
_entity_poly.type
_entity_poly.pdbx_seq_one_letter_code
_entity_poly.pdbx_strand_id
1 'polypeptide(L)' 'RRDQTVTWLGLDYFFDYGLPNVFFHVTTAYAILRHNGVPVGKRDFLGV' A
#
# COMPACT_ATOMS: atom_id res chain seq x y z
N ARG A 1 20.33 -6.19 15.53
CA ARG A 1 20.39 -5.22 14.43
C ARG A 1 19.03 -4.53 14.30
N ARG A 2 18.56 -3.89 15.38
CA ARG A 2 17.40 -2.98 15.44
C ARG A 2 17.82 -1.50 15.36
N ASP A 3 19.08 -1.29 15.02
CA ASP A 3 19.87 -0.09 15.27
C ASP A 3 20.70 0.30 14.02
N GLN A 4 20.32 -0.22 12.85
CA GLN A 4 20.94 0.17 11.59
C GLN A 4 19.95 0.90 10.69
N THR A 5 20.29 2.15 10.41
CA THR A 5 19.57 2.99 9.46
C THR A 5 20.05 2.67 8.04
N VAL A 6 19.11 2.47 7.12
CA VAL A 6 19.41 2.35 5.69
C VAL A 6 19.05 3.68 5.04
N THR A 7 20.02 4.31 4.39
CA THR A 7 19.81 5.56 3.65
C THR A 7 19.57 5.28 2.18
N TRP A 8 18.57 5.95 1.62
CA TRP A 8 18.16 5.83 0.23
C TRP A 8 18.11 7.22 -0.41
N LEU A 9 18.27 7.30 -1.73
CA LEU A 9 17.78 8.47 -2.46
C LEU A 9 16.26 8.50 -2.35
N GLY A 10 15.68 9.70 -2.23
CA GLY A 10 14.24 9.84 -1.98
C GLY A 10 13.37 9.21 -3.08
N LEU A 11 13.79 9.29 -4.34
CA LEU A 11 13.10 8.69 -5.48
C LEU A 11 13.15 7.16 -5.43
N ASP A 12 14.32 6.57 -5.17
CA ASP A 12 14.49 5.11 -5.06
C ASP A 12 13.66 4.55 -3.91
N TYR A 13 13.70 5.22 -2.75
CA TYR A 13 12.83 4.87 -1.63
C TYR A 13 11.37 4.90 -2.02
N PHE A 14 10.92 5.97 -2.71
CA PHE A 14 9.52 6.10 -3.09
C PHE A 14 9.09 4.99 -4.04
N PHE A 15 9.82 4.75 -5.13
CA PHE A 15 9.39 3.78 -6.15
C PHE A 15 9.59 2.32 -5.73
N ASP A 16 10.68 2.00 -5.03
CA ASP A 16 11.02 0.61 -4.73
C ASP A 16 10.47 0.14 -3.39
N TYR A 17 10.20 1.07 -2.47
CA TYR A 17 9.74 0.73 -1.12
C TYR A 17 8.40 1.37 -0.76
N GLY A 18 8.31 2.70 -0.75
CA GLY A 18 7.13 3.42 -0.26
C GLY A 18 5.87 3.10 -1.06
N LEU A 19 5.95 3.25 -2.38
CA LEU A 19 4.81 3.09 -3.29
C LEU A 19 4.27 1.64 -3.30
N PRO A 20 5.10 0.58 -3.42
CA PRO A 20 4.62 -0.79 -3.30
C PRO A 20 3.98 -1.10 -1.95
N ASN A 21 4.57 -0.63 -0.84
CA ASN A 21 4.02 -0.85 0.50
C ASN A 21 2.64 -0.20 0.68
N VAL A 22 2.47 1.04 0.21
CA VAL A 22 1.16 1.72 0.26
C VAL A 22 0.11 0.93 -0.50
N PHE A 23 0.39 0.52 -1.74
CA PHE A 23 -0.57 -0.26 -2.52
C PHE A 23 -0.85 -1.64 -1.94
N PHE A 24 0.15 -2.30 -1.35
CA PHE A 24 -0.04 -3.57 -0.65
C PHE A 24 -1.04 -3.42 0.50
N HIS A 25 -0.87 -2.42 1.36
CA HIS A 25 -1.76 -2.20 2.50
C HIS A 25 -3.16 -1.74 2.10
N VAL A 26 -3.29 -0.83 1.13
CA VAL A 26 -4.59 -0.38 0.63
C VAL A 26 -5.35 -1.53 -0.03
N THR A 27 -4.67 -2.35 -0.85
CA THR A 27 -5.29 -3.53 -1.48
C THR A 27 -5.71 -4.57 -0.45
N THR A 28 -4.90 -4.78 0.59
CA THR A 28 -5.22 -5.70 1.69
C THR A 28 -6.46 -5.24 2.45
N ALA A 29 -6.54 -3.94 2.79
CA ALA A 29 -7.71 -3.37 3.45
C ALA A 29 -8.98 -3.48 2.57
N TYR A 30 -8.86 -3.15 1.27
CA TYR A 30 -9.93 -3.34 0.29
C TYR A 30 -10.42 -4.80 0.26
N ALA A 31 -9.51 -5.77 0.23
CA ALA A 31 -9.84 -7.18 0.19
C ALA A 31 -10.54 -7.64 1.48
N ILE A 32 -10.09 -7.20 2.66
CA ILE A 32 -10.73 -7.52 3.95
C ILE A 32 -12.17 -6.99 3.99
N LEU A 33 -12.38 -5.73 3.61
CA LEU A 33 -13.71 -5.11 3.60
C LEU A 33 -14.64 -5.84 2.62
N ARG A 34 -14.16 -6.10 1.40
CA ARG A 34 -14.93 -6.81 0.37
C ARG A 34 -15.26 -8.25 0.80
N HIS A 35 -14.32 -8.93 1.45
CA HIS A 35 -14.52 -10.27 1.98
C HIS A 35 -15.60 -10.30 3.08
N ASN A 36 -15.68 -9.24 3.91
CA ASN A 36 -16.73 -9.08 4.92
C ASN A 36 -18.06 -8.53 4.37
N GLY A 37 -18.23 -8.46 3.04
CA GLY A 37 -19.50 -8.08 2.41
C GLY A 37 -19.72 -6.57 2.27
N VAL A 38 -18.72 -5.73 2.58
CA VAL A 38 -18.82 -4.30 2.29
C VAL A 38 -18.82 -4.10 0.77
N PRO A 39 -19.77 -3.34 0.19
CA PRO A 39 -19.95 -3.22 -1.26
C PRO A 39 -18.93 -2.28 -1.93
N VAL A 40 -17.64 -2.43 -1.60
CA VAL A 40 -16.54 -1.70 -2.24
C VAL A 40 -16.16 -2.34 -3.57
N GLY A 41 -15.99 -1.53 -4.61
CA GLY A 41 -15.65 -1.91 -5.97
C GLY A 41 -14.33 -1.33 -6.46
N LYS A 42 -13.98 -1.64 -7.70
CA LYS A 42 -12.74 -1.16 -8.34
C LYS A 42 -12.68 0.38 -8.41
N ARG A 43 -13.84 1.02 -8.59
CA ARG A 43 -13.97 2.48 -8.64
C ARG A 43 -13.62 3.13 -7.31
N ASP A 44 -14.03 2.54 -6.19
CA ASP A 44 -13.66 3.02 -4.85
C ASP A 44 -12.15 2.88 -4.60
N PHE A 45 -11.53 1.82 -5.13
CA PHE A 45 -10.08 1.62 -5.03
C PHE A 45 -9.28 2.63 -5.89
N LEU A 46 -9.77 2.95 -7.10
CA LEU A 46 -9.10 3.85 -8.04
C LEU A 46 -9.44 5.34 -7.81
N GLY A 47 -10.53 5.64 -7.11
CA GLY A 47 -11.04 6.99 -6.89
C GLY A 47 -11.68 7.64 -8.13
N VAL A 48 -12.25 6.85 -9.06
CA VAL A 48 -12.80 7.32 -10.35
C VAL A 48 -14.23 6.91 -10.63
#